data_AF-A0AAD6VUB8-F1
#
_entry.id   AF-A0AAD6VUB8-F1
#
_cell.length_a   1.000
_cell.length_b   1.000
_cell.length_c   1.000
_cell.angle_alpha   90.00
_cell.angle_beta   90.00
_cell.angle_gamma   90.00
#
_symmetry.space_group_name_H-M   'P 1'
#
loop_
_entity.id
_entity.type
_entity.pdbx_description
1 polymer ?
#
loop_
_entity_poly.entity_id
_entity_poly.type
_entity_poly.pdbx_seq_one_letter_code
_entity_poly.pdbx_strand_id
1 'polypeptide(L)'
;MVNGGRQKIKCKYCHKIFLGGGISRLKQHLAGERGNVTPCEEVPDEVKVQIQQHLGFKVLEKLRKHKEANSAKNSFLSYFQDKEGDDEDNDDAGPLQKMAIRRRGKEVLEGTSKRTKRRRKQYLPMTVPVVARPLLQNLASQESIDQADIAVARFMYEAGVPLSAANSCTFQQMADSIAAVGPGYKMPSYNALRGRLLNRSVQDAGEYCTELRKSWEVTGCSVLVDRWMDRINRTVINFFVYCPKGTMFLKSVDATDITKSTEGLFNLFDSVVQEVGPKIIVNFVTDTSPSYKAAGKLLADKYKTFFCSTCGVQCIDLMLEEISKKDEVKEVLAKAKKVTRFIYNNARVLNLMRKKTGGRDIIQLSRTRFASIFLTLQTIVTLKGHLEQMFTSNSWMQSSFTKQRAGIEVAEILVDQLFWSMCDHALNVAKPLLSVLHLMDCEDRPSMGYVYDAMEKAKKSIIAAFDNMESDYASYLKIIDHVWKEEFHSPLHAAAYHLNPAVFYNANFSFNKVIQKGLLDCIETIEPSLSAQVTITSHIKFYEEALGDFGRPVALHGRESLVPG
;
A
#
# COMPACT_ATOMS: atom_id res chain seq x y z
N MET A 1 -2.17 51.22 -23.75
CA MET A 1 -2.59 51.50 -22.35
C MET A 1 -3.83 50.69 -22.06
N VAL A 2 -3.70 49.59 -21.30
CA VAL A 2 -4.86 48.85 -20.76
C VAL A 2 -4.64 48.74 -19.26
N ASN A 3 -5.40 49.55 -18.52
CA ASN A 3 -5.38 49.61 -17.07
C ASN A 3 -5.89 48.27 -16.50
N GLY A 4 -4.96 47.45 -15.99
CA GLY A 4 -5.29 46.29 -15.16
C GLY A 4 -5.92 46.74 -13.85
N GLY A 5 -7.25 46.83 -13.82
CA GLY A 5 -8.03 47.19 -12.63
C GLY A 5 -7.78 46.20 -11.49
N ARG A 6 -6.90 46.55 -10.54
CA ARG A 6 -6.74 45.81 -9.30
C ARG A 6 -8.03 45.95 -8.48
N GLN A 7 -8.79 44.87 -8.31
CA GLN A 7 -9.98 44.84 -7.45
C GLN A 7 -9.60 45.28 -6.03
N LYS A 8 -10.27 46.34 -5.55
CA LYS A 8 -10.13 46.85 -4.18
C LYS A 8 -11.17 46.14 -3.32
N ILE A 9 -10.74 45.42 -2.29
CA ILE A 9 -11.62 44.67 -1.40
C ILE A 9 -11.67 45.40 -0.06
N LYS A 10 -12.89 45.72 0.41
CA LYS A 10 -13.13 46.43 1.67
C LYS A 10 -13.69 45.48 2.73
N CYS A 11 -13.13 45.52 3.94
CA CYS A 11 -13.70 44.81 5.08
C CYS A 11 -15.06 45.42 5.46
N LYS A 12 -16.09 44.59 5.68
CA LYS A 12 -17.43 45.07 6.04
C LYS A 12 -17.49 45.60 7.48
N TYR A 13 -16.58 45.16 8.36
CA TYR A 13 -16.56 45.48 9.79
C TYR A 13 -15.71 46.73 10.09
N CYS A 14 -14.38 46.67 9.92
CA CYS A 14 -13.50 47.82 10.20
C CYS A 14 -13.28 48.75 9.00
N HIS A 15 -13.95 48.50 7.87
CA HIS A 15 -13.86 49.31 6.65
C HIS A 15 -12.47 49.47 6.01
N LYS A 16 -11.47 48.70 6.46
CA LYS A 16 -10.12 48.68 5.89
C LYS A 16 -10.13 48.20 4.43
N ILE A 17 -9.40 48.90 3.57
CA ILE A 17 -9.32 48.63 2.13
C ILE A 17 -8.00 47.92 1.81
N PHE A 18 -8.08 46.77 1.14
CA PHE A 18 -6.94 45.98 0.70
C PHE A 18 -6.64 46.28 -0.78
N LEU A 19 -5.47 46.87 -1.03
CA LEU A 19 -4.98 47.20 -2.37
C LEU A 19 -4.03 46.09 -2.86
N GLY A 20 -4.56 45.14 -3.63
CA GLY A 20 -3.78 44.04 -4.22
C GLY A 20 -3.44 42.90 -3.25
N GLY A 21 -3.37 41.67 -3.79
CA GLY A 21 -3.02 40.46 -3.03
C GLY A 21 -4.16 39.44 -2.80
N GLY A 22 -5.28 39.57 -3.51
CA GLY A 22 -6.37 38.57 -3.51
C GLY A 22 -7.17 38.46 -2.20
N ILE A 23 -8.26 37.68 -2.24
CA ILE A 23 -9.19 37.42 -1.11
C ILE A 23 -8.49 36.82 0.12
N SER A 24 -7.30 36.24 -0.03
CA SER A 24 -6.55 35.60 1.07
C SER A 24 -6.19 36.57 2.20
N ARG A 25 -5.85 37.82 1.86
CA ARG A 25 -5.51 38.86 2.85
C ARG A 25 -6.72 39.31 3.68
N LEU A 26 -7.90 39.38 3.05
CA LEU A 26 -9.14 39.65 3.76
C LEU A 26 -9.50 38.50 4.70
N LYS A 27 -9.31 37.23 4.28
CA LYS A 27 -9.59 36.07 5.13
C LYS A 27 -8.71 36.03 6.37
N GLN A 28 -7.40 36.30 6.24
CA GLN A 28 -6.50 36.39 7.40
C GLN A 28 -6.86 37.56 8.34
N HIS A 29 -7.24 38.71 7.77
CA HIS A 29 -7.71 39.86 8.53
C HIS A 29 -8.97 39.54 9.36
N LEU A 30 -9.94 38.82 8.78
CA LEU A 30 -11.17 38.43 9.46
C LEU A 30 -10.98 37.24 10.44
N ALA A 31 -10.02 36.34 10.16
CA ALA A 31 -9.68 35.22 11.04
C ALA A 31 -8.91 35.63 12.31
N GLY A 32 -8.34 36.84 12.33
CA GLY A 32 -7.54 37.34 13.44
C GLY A 32 -6.19 36.65 13.63
N GLU A 33 -5.65 36.01 12.59
CA GLU A 33 -4.28 35.48 12.59
C GLU A 33 -3.26 36.63 12.57
N ARG A 34 -2.26 36.60 13.46
CA ARG A 34 -1.15 37.57 13.45
C ARG A 34 -0.15 37.17 12.36
N GLY A 35 0.03 38.02 11.35
CA GLY A 35 0.92 37.76 10.21
C GLY A 35 0.99 38.93 9.23
N ASN A 36 0.86 38.65 7.94
CA ASN A 36 1.03 39.63 6.84
C ASN A 36 -0.01 40.77 6.80
N VAL A 37 -1.07 40.72 7.61
CA VAL A 37 -2.14 41.72 7.69
C VAL A 37 -2.60 41.86 9.13
N THR A 38 -2.85 43.09 9.59
CA THR A 38 -3.39 43.36 10.94
C THR A 38 -4.79 42.74 11.10
N PRO A 39 -5.12 42.06 12.21
CA PRO A 39 -6.46 41.56 12.52
C PRO A 39 -7.56 42.63 12.48
N CYS A 40 -8.80 42.21 12.27
CA CYS A 40 -10.00 43.05 12.48
C CYS A 40 -10.45 42.95 13.94
N GLU A 41 -10.52 44.08 14.64
CA GLU A 41 -11.02 44.11 16.04
C GLU A 41 -12.56 44.17 16.10
N GLU A 42 -13.20 44.66 15.04
CA GLU A 42 -14.67 44.85 14.94
C GLU A 42 -15.42 43.62 14.38
N VAL A 43 -14.74 42.48 14.21
CA VAL A 43 -15.36 41.24 13.69
C VAL A 43 -16.04 40.48 14.83
N PRO A 44 -17.32 40.06 14.68
CA PRO A 44 -17.97 39.17 15.64
C PRO A 44 -17.25 37.82 15.75
N ASP A 45 -17.16 37.28 16.97
CA ASP A 45 -16.44 36.02 17.24
C ASP A 45 -16.97 34.83 16.43
N GLU A 46 -18.28 34.75 16.19
CA GLU A 46 -18.88 33.71 15.34
C GLU A 46 -18.32 33.71 13.91
N VAL A 47 -18.13 34.89 13.33
CA VAL A 47 -17.60 35.06 11.97
C VAL A 47 -16.11 34.74 11.95
N LYS A 48 -15.38 35.08 13.02
CA LYS A 48 -13.97 34.76 13.19
C LYS A 48 -13.74 33.25 13.22
N VAL A 49 -14.54 32.51 14.00
CA VAL A 49 -14.48 31.04 14.11
C VAL A 49 -14.82 30.37 12.77
N GLN A 50 -15.86 30.81 12.07
CA GLN A 50 -16.21 30.26 10.75
C GLN A 50 -15.07 30.44 9.72
N ILE A 51 -14.43 31.61 9.71
CA ILE A 51 -13.34 31.87 8.78
C ILE A 51 -12.06 31.09 9.17
N GLN A 52 -11.79 30.91 10.46
CA GLN A 52 -10.71 30.05 10.94
C GLN A 52 -10.94 28.58 10.55
N GLN A 53 -12.16 28.06 10.67
CA GLN A 53 -12.51 26.69 10.25
C GLN A 53 -12.29 26.50 8.73
N HIS A 54 -12.67 27.49 7.92
CA HIS A 54 -12.44 27.47 6.47
C HIS A 54 -10.95 27.56 6.08
N LEU A 55 -10.12 28.22 6.88
CA LEU A 55 -8.66 28.25 6.71
C LEU A 55 -8.02 26.92 7.13
N GLY A 56 -8.46 26.34 8.26
CA GLY A 56 -8.02 25.02 8.74
C GLY A 56 -8.32 23.89 7.75
N PHE A 57 -9.49 23.92 7.09
CA PHE A 57 -9.85 22.98 6.02
C PHE A 57 -8.86 23.03 4.84
N LYS A 58 -8.34 24.21 4.49
CA LYS A 58 -7.33 24.37 3.43
C LYS A 58 -5.94 23.90 3.87
N VAL A 59 -5.62 23.92 5.16
CA VAL A 59 -4.38 23.36 5.70
C VAL A 59 -4.44 21.84 5.61
N LEU A 60 -5.58 21.21 5.95
CA LEU A 60 -5.81 19.78 5.76
C LEU A 60 -5.77 19.37 4.28
N GLU A 61 -6.38 20.17 3.38
CA GLU A 61 -6.33 19.94 1.93
C GLU A 61 -4.91 20.09 1.37
N LYS A 62 -4.11 21.02 1.91
CA LYS A 62 -2.68 21.16 1.56
C LYS A 62 -1.84 20.00 2.09
N LEU A 63 -2.06 19.54 3.32
CA LEU A 63 -1.38 18.37 3.88
C LEU A 63 -1.68 17.11 3.07
N ARG A 64 -2.92 16.95 2.62
CA ARG A 64 -3.35 15.89 1.70
C ARG A 64 -2.64 16.00 0.35
N LYS A 65 -2.66 17.18 -0.30
CA LYS A 65 -1.97 17.43 -1.58
C LYS A 65 -0.45 17.24 -1.48
N HIS A 66 0.15 17.52 -0.32
CA HIS A 66 1.58 17.31 -0.07
C HIS A 66 1.94 15.83 0.14
N LYS A 67 1.02 15.03 0.70
CA LYS A 67 1.13 13.56 0.73
C LYS A 67 0.94 12.97 -0.68
N GLU A 68 -0.07 13.42 -1.42
CA GLU A 68 -0.37 12.98 -2.79
C GLU A 68 0.77 13.30 -3.78
N ALA A 69 1.38 14.49 -3.69
CA ALA A 69 2.48 14.90 -4.57
C ALA A 69 3.80 14.13 -4.32
N ASN A 70 3.99 13.60 -3.10
CA ASN A 70 5.12 12.74 -2.77
C ASN A 70 4.86 11.27 -3.14
N SER A 71 3.62 10.78 -3.09
CA SER A 71 3.25 9.44 -3.57
C SER A 71 3.40 9.32 -5.09
N ALA A 72 2.93 10.33 -5.85
CA ALA A 72 3.00 10.34 -7.32
C ALA A 72 4.43 10.37 -7.91
N LYS A 73 5.44 10.78 -7.13
CA LYS A 73 6.86 10.73 -7.53
C LYS A 73 7.56 9.44 -7.10
N ASN A 74 7.01 8.69 -6.14
CA ASN A 74 7.60 7.46 -5.61
C ASN A 74 7.02 6.17 -6.20
N SER A 75 5.86 6.22 -6.87
CA SER A 75 5.23 5.02 -7.45
C SER A 75 5.92 4.48 -8.71
N PHE A 76 6.78 5.28 -9.37
CA PHE A 76 7.52 4.83 -10.56
C PHE A 76 8.97 4.37 -10.29
N LEU A 77 9.56 4.72 -9.13
CA LEU A 77 11.00 4.53 -8.89
C LEU A 77 11.38 3.74 -7.62
N SER A 78 10.44 3.46 -6.70
CA SER A 78 10.77 2.73 -5.45
C SER A 78 10.63 1.21 -5.54
N TYR A 79 10.15 0.66 -6.65
CA TYR A 79 10.03 -0.80 -6.84
C TYR A 79 11.33 -1.48 -7.32
N PHE A 80 12.42 -0.72 -7.48
CA PHE A 80 13.72 -1.23 -7.90
C PHE A 80 14.85 -0.65 -7.03
N GLN A 81 15.06 -1.17 -5.82
CA GLN A 81 16.38 -1.54 -5.26
C GLN A 81 16.34 -1.81 -3.74
N ASP A 82 17.04 -2.89 -3.39
CA ASP A 82 17.74 -3.20 -2.14
C ASP A 82 16.92 -3.38 -0.85
N LYS A 83 16.59 -4.65 -0.59
CA LYS A 83 16.64 -5.20 0.77
C LYS A 83 17.78 -6.23 0.81
N GLU A 84 18.92 -5.81 1.34
CA GLU A 84 19.97 -6.73 1.78
C GLU A 84 19.40 -7.61 2.90
N GLY A 85 19.57 -8.92 2.75
CA GLY A 85 19.18 -9.90 3.75
C GLY A 85 20.27 -10.03 4.81
N ASP A 86 19.86 -9.96 6.07
CA ASP A 86 20.61 -10.55 7.17
C ASP A 86 20.17 -12.01 7.32
N ASP A 87 21.14 -12.90 7.10
CA ASP A 87 21.10 -14.33 7.37
C ASP A 87 21.41 -14.62 8.86
N GLU A 88 21.19 -15.88 9.25
CA GLU A 88 21.47 -16.60 10.52
C GLU A 88 20.23 -16.84 11.42
N ASP A 89 19.87 -18.07 11.84
CA ASP A 89 20.43 -19.40 11.55
C ASP A 89 19.41 -20.52 11.87
N ASN A 90 19.66 -21.72 11.34
CA ASN A 90 18.96 -22.98 11.58
C ASN A 90 19.44 -23.68 12.87
N ASP A 91 18.51 -24.28 13.61
CA ASP A 91 18.80 -25.33 14.61
C ASP A 91 18.77 -26.73 13.96
N ASP A 92 19.83 -27.53 14.15
CA ASP A 92 19.76 -28.88 14.75
C ASP A 92 21.17 -29.39 15.14
N ALA A 93 21.23 -30.27 16.14
CA ALA A 93 22.28 -30.39 17.15
C ALA A 93 23.39 -31.47 16.95
N GLY A 94 24.62 -31.11 17.38
CA GLY A 94 25.61 -31.94 18.11
C GLY A 94 26.69 -32.75 17.33
N PRO A 95 27.85 -33.13 17.95
CA PRO A 95 28.65 -32.45 18.98
C PRO A 95 30.17 -32.31 18.65
N LEU A 96 30.76 -31.20 19.12
CA LEU A 96 32.15 -31.00 19.61
C LEU A 96 33.34 -31.73 18.97
N GLN A 97 34.25 -30.95 18.34
CA GLN A 97 35.69 -31.10 18.63
C GLN A 97 36.45 -29.77 18.54
N LYS A 98 37.09 -29.40 19.65
CA LYS A 98 37.98 -28.26 19.83
C LYS A 98 39.27 -28.47 19.05
N MET A 99 39.72 -27.51 18.25
CA MET A 99 41.14 -27.15 18.18
C MET A 99 41.31 -25.66 17.92
N ALA A 100 42.18 -25.08 18.74
CA ALA A 100 42.55 -23.69 18.79
C ALA A 100 43.69 -23.36 17.80
N ILE A 101 43.98 -22.05 17.70
CA ILE A 101 45.31 -21.42 17.52
C ILE A 101 45.53 -20.63 16.21
N ARG A 102 45.86 -19.35 16.45
CA ARG A 102 46.74 -18.38 15.73
C ARG A 102 46.18 -17.47 14.63
N ARG A 103 45.89 -16.25 15.10
CA ARG A 103 46.23 -14.98 14.44
C ARG A 103 47.72 -14.94 14.02
N ARG A 104 47.98 -14.52 12.79
CA ARG A 104 49.16 -13.71 12.41
C ARG A 104 48.80 -12.89 11.17
N GLY A 105 48.91 -11.56 11.30
CA GLY A 105 48.74 -10.62 10.20
C GLY A 105 50.09 -10.22 9.57
N LYS A 106 49.97 -9.23 8.66
CA LYS A 106 51.01 -8.52 7.88
C LYS A 106 51.55 -9.33 6.68
N GLU A 107 51.64 -8.82 5.45
CA GLU A 107 52.16 -7.52 5.04
C GLU A 107 51.53 -6.93 3.76
N VAL A 108 51.68 -5.61 3.67
CA VAL A 108 51.45 -4.67 2.56
C VAL A 108 52.56 -4.80 1.51
N LEU A 109 52.23 -4.71 0.23
CA LEU A 109 53.14 -4.22 -0.82
C LEU A 109 52.34 -3.45 -1.87
N GLU A 110 52.68 -2.16 -1.99
CA GLU A 110 52.25 -1.22 -3.02
C GLU A 110 52.82 -1.61 -4.40
N GLY A 111 52.07 -1.29 -5.46
CA GLY A 111 52.50 -1.49 -6.85
C GLY A 111 51.62 -0.76 -7.87
N THR A 112 51.78 0.56 -7.92
CA THR A 112 51.63 1.48 -9.08
C THR A 112 50.75 1.09 -10.30
N SER A 113 49.66 1.85 -10.45
CA SER A 113 49.21 2.62 -11.64
C SER A 113 49.46 2.09 -13.06
N LYS A 114 48.37 1.90 -13.83
CA LYS A 114 48.20 2.49 -15.18
C LYS A 114 46.71 2.60 -15.56
N ARG A 115 46.19 3.83 -15.47
CA ARG A 115 44.90 4.29 -16.01
C ARG A 115 45.02 4.43 -17.54
N THR A 116 44.09 3.85 -18.28
CA THR A 116 43.82 4.25 -19.68
C THR A 116 42.39 4.77 -19.78
N LYS A 117 42.26 6.07 -20.06
CA LYS A 117 41.00 6.78 -20.32
C LYS A 117 40.46 6.40 -21.70
N ARG A 118 39.17 6.10 -21.81
CA ARG A 118 38.37 6.44 -23.00
C ARG A 118 36.96 6.88 -22.57
N ARG A 119 36.65 8.15 -22.89
CA ARG A 119 35.35 8.83 -22.73
C ARG A 119 34.67 8.90 -24.11
N ARG A 120 33.36 8.64 -24.18
CA ARG A 120 32.34 9.35 -24.99
C ARG A 120 30.95 8.84 -24.59
N LYS A 121 30.17 9.62 -23.84
CA LYS A 121 29.17 10.64 -24.25
C LYS A 121 27.83 10.01 -24.68
N GLN A 122 26.88 9.97 -23.75
CA GLN A 122 25.43 9.89 -24.02
C GLN A 122 24.81 11.27 -23.73
N TYR A 123 23.96 11.72 -24.66
CA TYR A 123 23.17 12.95 -24.59
C TYR A 123 21.86 12.66 -23.84
N LEU A 124 21.47 13.53 -22.91
CA LEU A 124 20.12 13.62 -22.34
C LEU A 124 19.49 14.96 -22.75
N PRO A 125 18.17 15.06 -23.01
CA PRO A 125 17.51 16.31 -23.37
C PRO A 125 17.32 17.24 -22.16
N MET A 126 17.50 18.54 -22.39
CA MET A 126 17.27 19.62 -21.41
C MET A 126 15.84 19.67 -20.87
N THR A 127 15.72 19.77 -19.56
CA THR A 127 14.58 20.45 -18.90
C THR A 127 15.04 21.83 -18.45
N VAL A 128 14.20 22.83 -18.73
CA VAL A 128 14.45 24.26 -18.49
C VAL A 128 14.50 24.54 -16.98
N PRO A 129 15.48 25.32 -16.45
CA PRO A 129 15.46 25.71 -15.05
C PRO A 129 14.39 26.79 -14.85
N VAL A 130 13.40 26.48 -14.02
CA VAL A 130 12.51 27.47 -13.41
C VAL A 130 13.39 28.40 -12.56
N VAL A 131 13.48 29.66 -12.98
CA VAL A 131 14.18 30.70 -12.24
C VAL A 131 13.37 31.02 -10.97
N ALA A 132 13.74 30.40 -9.85
CA ALA A 132 13.45 30.93 -8.53
C ALA A 132 14.65 31.78 -8.09
N ARG A 133 14.41 33.07 -7.83
CA ARG A 133 15.42 33.98 -7.27
C ARG A 133 15.81 33.52 -5.85
N PRO A 134 17.11 33.45 -5.51
CA PRO A 134 17.56 33.16 -4.16
C PRO A 134 17.54 34.45 -3.33
N LEU A 135 16.87 34.42 -2.18
CA LEU A 135 17.19 35.31 -1.07
C LEU A 135 17.56 34.40 0.09
N LEU A 136 18.87 34.41 0.41
CA LEU A 136 19.62 33.57 1.36
C LEU A 136 20.10 32.23 0.79
N GLN A 137 21.20 32.24 0.06
CA GLN A 137 21.99 31.03 -0.15
C GLN A 137 23.50 31.33 -0.05
N ASN A 138 24.17 30.44 0.70
CA ASN A 138 25.61 30.16 0.73
C ASN A 138 26.45 30.91 1.78
N LEU A 139 26.25 30.54 3.06
CA LEU A 139 27.25 30.70 4.11
C LEU A 139 27.96 29.38 4.49
N ALA A 140 27.47 28.23 4.03
CA ALA A 140 28.07 26.92 4.32
C ALA A 140 29.10 26.55 3.24
N SER A 141 30.30 26.14 3.64
CA SER A 141 31.31 25.60 2.72
C SER A 141 30.90 24.20 2.26
N GLN A 142 31.33 23.79 1.05
CA GLN A 142 31.08 22.42 0.58
C GLN A 142 31.58 21.38 1.58
N GLU A 143 32.73 21.64 2.20
CA GLU A 143 33.30 20.80 3.25
C GLU A 143 32.37 20.66 4.47
N SER A 144 31.69 21.73 4.88
CA SER A 144 30.74 21.67 6.00
C SER A 144 29.49 20.85 5.67
N ILE A 145 29.04 20.88 4.41
CA ILE A 145 27.94 20.05 3.93
C ILE A 145 28.36 18.59 3.91
N ASP A 146 29.54 18.28 3.34
CA ASP A 146 30.07 16.92 3.28
C ASP A 146 30.26 16.32 4.69
N GLN A 147 30.66 17.14 5.67
CA GLN A 147 30.77 16.72 7.08
C GLN A 147 29.40 16.46 7.72
N ALA A 148 28.37 17.22 7.38
CA ALA A 148 27.01 16.97 7.85
C ALA A 148 26.45 15.67 7.25
N ASP A 149 26.61 15.49 5.93
CA ASP A 149 26.12 14.32 5.19
C ASP A 149 26.77 13.04 5.71
N ILE A 150 28.10 13.03 5.92
CA ILE A 150 28.79 11.84 6.45
C ILE A 150 28.40 11.55 7.90
N ALA A 151 28.09 12.57 8.72
CA ALA A 151 27.63 12.37 10.09
C ALA A 151 26.24 11.72 10.13
N VAL A 152 25.33 12.15 9.25
CA VAL A 152 24.00 11.53 9.08
C VAL A 152 24.15 10.08 8.61
N ALA A 153 24.97 9.84 7.59
CA ALA A 153 25.19 8.50 7.06
C ALA A 153 25.77 7.55 8.12
N ARG A 154 26.77 8.00 8.89
CA ARG A 154 27.35 7.21 9.99
C ARG A 154 26.32 6.82 11.04
N PHE A 155 25.47 7.77 11.46
CA PHE A 155 24.40 7.45 12.41
C PHE A 155 23.44 6.40 11.85
N MET A 156 23.04 6.52 10.57
CA MET A 156 22.16 5.54 9.95
C MET A 156 22.79 4.15 9.86
N TYR A 157 24.06 4.05 9.47
CA TYR A 157 24.78 2.77 9.37
C TYR A 157 25.01 2.13 10.74
N GLU A 158 25.47 2.89 11.73
CA GLU A 158 25.78 2.37 13.07
C GLU A 158 24.51 1.98 13.85
N ALA A 159 23.41 2.73 13.69
CA ALA A 159 22.15 2.43 14.36
C ALA A 159 21.28 1.43 13.57
N GLY A 160 21.74 0.94 12.42
CA GLY A 160 20.97 0.02 11.57
C GLY A 160 19.66 0.61 11.07
N VAL A 161 19.61 1.93 10.84
CA VAL A 161 18.41 2.60 10.33
C VAL A 161 18.25 2.26 8.85
N PRO A 162 17.09 1.71 8.43
CA PRO A 162 16.85 1.43 7.02
C PRO A 162 17.03 2.70 6.18
N LEU A 163 17.74 2.59 5.05
CA LEU A 163 18.01 3.76 4.18
C LEU A 163 16.73 4.41 3.65
N SER A 164 15.64 3.64 3.55
CA SER A 164 14.31 4.14 3.22
C SER A 164 13.78 5.20 4.20
N ALA A 165 14.30 5.28 5.43
CA ALA A 165 13.93 6.32 6.40
C ALA A 165 14.26 7.74 5.89
N ALA A 166 15.27 7.90 5.03
CA ALA A 166 15.62 9.18 4.40
C ALA A 166 14.52 9.69 3.46
N ASN A 167 13.65 8.82 2.96
CA ASN A 167 12.52 9.19 2.11
C ASN A 167 11.33 9.75 2.92
N SER A 168 11.38 9.71 4.26
CA SER A 168 10.32 10.28 5.10
C SER A 168 10.28 11.80 4.99
N CYS A 169 9.07 12.37 4.90
CA CYS A 169 8.89 13.82 4.96
C CYS A 169 9.39 14.45 6.27
N THR A 170 9.45 13.67 7.35
CA THR A 170 9.96 14.13 8.65
C THR A 170 11.48 14.17 8.73
N PHE A 171 12.18 13.51 7.80
CA PHE A 171 13.64 13.46 7.78
C PHE A 171 14.23 14.85 7.54
N GLN A 172 13.73 15.57 6.54
CA GLN A 172 14.13 16.96 6.28
C GLN A 172 13.62 17.90 7.38
N GLN A 173 12.39 17.70 7.87
CA GLN A 173 11.84 18.52 8.96
C GLN A 173 12.67 18.46 10.24
N MET A 174 13.28 17.30 10.54
CA MET A 174 14.22 17.14 11.64
C MET A 174 15.43 18.07 11.44
N ALA A 175 16.06 18.02 10.26
CA ALA A 175 17.21 18.87 9.94
C ALA A 175 16.84 20.37 10.00
N ASP A 176 15.71 20.76 9.43
CA ASP A 176 15.23 22.13 9.42
C ASP A 176 14.96 22.64 10.85
N SER A 177 14.37 21.80 11.70
CA SER A 177 14.10 22.13 13.10
C SER A 177 15.38 22.29 13.92
N ILE A 178 16.39 21.44 13.68
CA ILE A 178 17.70 21.55 14.32
C ILE A 178 18.41 22.84 13.86
N ALA A 179 18.40 23.11 12.55
CA ALA A 179 19.01 24.30 11.98
C ALA A 179 18.35 25.60 12.48
N ALA A 180 17.03 25.59 12.68
CA ALA A 180 16.28 26.74 13.20
C ALA A 180 16.65 27.10 14.65
N VAL A 181 17.08 26.14 15.48
CA VAL A 181 17.57 26.41 16.83
C VAL A 181 18.98 27.02 16.80
N GLY A 182 19.82 26.58 15.86
CA GLY A 182 21.17 27.07 15.68
C GLY A 182 22.22 26.35 16.54
N PRO A 183 23.48 26.84 16.53
CA PRO A 183 24.60 26.23 17.25
C PRO A 183 24.33 26.07 18.75
N GLY A 184 24.60 24.88 19.29
CA GLY A 184 24.39 24.56 20.71
C GLY A 184 23.16 23.69 21.00
N TYR A 185 22.33 23.40 19.98
CA TYR A 185 21.30 22.37 20.10
C TYR A 185 21.92 21.02 20.48
N LYS A 186 21.29 20.34 21.44
CA LYS A 186 21.66 18.98 21.85
C LYS A 186 20.54 18.03 21.44
N MET A 187 20.91 16.94 20.77
CA MET A 187 19.97 15.88 20.40
C MET A 187 19.25 15.33 21.63
N PRO A 188 17.98 14.90 21.51
CA PRO A 188 17.23 14.31 22.62
C PRO A 188 17.93 13.07 23.20
N SER A 189 17.88 12.91 24.52
CA SER A 189 18.39 11.71 25.17
C SER A 189 17.46 10.51 24.98
N TYR A 190 17.98 9.29 25.17
CA TYR A 190 17.20 8.05 25.16
C TYR A 190 15.95 8.12 26.05
N ASN A 191 16.08 8.69 27.26
CA ASN A 191 14.96 8.85 28.19
C ASN A 191 13.93 9.89 27.71
N ALA A 192 14.38 10.96 27.05
CA ALA A 192 13.48 11.96 26.48
C ALA A 192 12.66 11.36 25.32
N LEU A 193 13.32 10.57 24.46
CA LEU A 193 12.70 9.89 23.32
C LEU A 193 11.64 8.88 23.75
N ARG A 194 11.99 7.94 24.66
CA ARG A 194 11.05 6.88 25.10
C ARG A 194 9.97 7.34 26.09
N GLY A 195 10.08 8.56 26.60
CA GLY A 195 9.21 9.09 27.64
C GLY A 195 8.45 10.33 27.17
N ARG A 196 8.95 11.51 27.54
CA ARG A 196 8.24 12.78 27.32
C ARG A 196 7.90 13.04 25.84
N LEU A 197 8.83 12.79 24.91
CA LEU A 197 8.60 13.06 23.49
C LEU A 197 7.62 12.04 22.88
N LEU A 198 7.75 10.76 23.23
CA LEU A 198 6.77 9.73 22.83
C LEU A 198 5.36 10.07 23.34
N ASN A 199 5.22 10.44 24.62
CA ASN A 199 3.92 10.81 25.19
C ASN A 199 3.28 12.01 24.46
N ARG A 200 4.10 13.00 24.07
CA ARG A 200 3.62 14.13 23.26
C ARG A 200 3.15 13.67 21.88
N SER A 201 3.92 12.82 21.19
CA SER A 201 3.48 12.26 19.90
C SER A 201 2.22 11.41 20.02
N VAL A 202 2.03 10.68 21.13
CA VAL A 202 0.79 9.94 21.41
C VAL A 202 -0.39 10.89 21.61
N GLN A 203 -0.19 12.01 22.32
CA GLN A 203 -1.22 13.03 22.48
C GLN A 203 -1.60 13.66 21.15
N ASP A 204 -0.62 14.09 20.35
CA ASP A 204 -0.84 14.69 19.02
C ASP A 204 -1.58 13.70 18.09
N ALA A 205 -1.22 12.41 18.14
CA ALA A 205 -1.94 11.37 17.42
C ALA A 205 -3.37 11.16 17.95
N GLY A 206 -3.58 11.24 19.27
CA GLY A 206 -4.90 11.11 19.90
C GLY A 206 -5.87 12.25 19.50
N GLU A 207 -5.37 13.47 19.37
CA GLU A 207 -6.15 14.59 18.84
C GLU A 207 -6.60 14.33 17.39
N TYR A 208 -5.69 13.82 16.56
CA TYR A 208 -6.02 13.41 15.18
C TYR A 208 -7.05 12.27 15.13
N CYS A 209 -6.91 11.26 15.99
CA CYS A 209 -7.87 10.16 16.13
C CYS A 209 -9.26 10.66 16.52
N THR A 210 -9.34 11.69 17.37
CA THR A 210 -10.61 12.30 17.78
C THR A 210 -11.30 13.00 16.61
N GLU A 211 -10.54 13.67 15.74
CA GLU A 211 -11.07 14.29 14.52
C GLU A 211 -11.57 13.24 13.50
N LEU A 212 -10.89 12.10 13.39
CA LEU A 212 -11.38 10.98 12.58
C LEU A 212 -12.70 10.43 13.14
N ARG A 213 -12.78 10.20 14.46
CA ARG A 213 -14.00 9.70 15.12
C ARG A 213 -15.23 10.55 14.84
N LYS A 214 -15.09 11.88 14.89
CA LYS A 214 -16.18 12.81 14.55
C LYS A 214 -16.73 12.63 13.13
N SER A 215 -15.92 12.14 12.19
CA SER A 215 -16.38 11.94 10.81
C SER A 215 -17.19 10.67 10.62
N TRP A 216 -17.05 9.69 11.51
CA TRP A 216 -17.70 8.39 11.35
C TRP A 216 -19.23 8.49 11.40
N GLU A 217 -19.79 9.44 12.17
CA GLU A 217 -21.25 9.68 12.21
C GLU A 217 -21.82 10.10 10.83
N VAL A 218 -21.00 10.70 9.97
CA VAL A 218 -21.41 11.20 8.66
C VAL A 218 -21.10 10.19 7.56
N THR A 219 -19.91 9.58 7.59
CA THR A 219 -19.43 8.72 6.51
C THR A 219 -19.64 7.23 6.78
N GLY A 220 -19.95 6.86 8.02
CA GLY A 220 -19.72 5.51 8.51
C GLY A 220 -18.24 5.16 8.60
N CYS A 221 -17.95 3.93 9.04
CA CYS A 221 -16.60 3.39 9.10
C CYS A 221 -16.56 1.87 8.84
N SER A 222 -15.37 1.37 8.50
CA SER A 222 -15.09 -0.06 8.38
C SER A 222 -14.12 -0.50 9.46
N VAL A 223 -14.46 -1.53 10.23
CA VAL A 223 -13.54 -2.12 11.20
C VAL A 223 -12.75 -3.22 10.49
N LEU A 224 -11.42 -3.16 10.57
CA LEU A 224 -10.50 -4.11 9.97
C LEU A 224 -9.83 -4.93 11.07
N VAL A 225 -9.93 -6.26 10.96
CA VAL A 225 -9.30 -7.20 11.88
C VAL A 225 -8.07 -7.79 11.19
N ASP A 226 -6.89 -7.47 11.70
CA ASP A 226 -5.62 -7.98 11.19
C ASP A 226 -5.02 -8.97 12.19
N ARG A 227 -4.84 -10.22 11.74
CA ARG A 227 -4.30 -11.31 12.55
C ARG A 227 -2.82 -11.49 12.24
N TRP A 228 -2.00 -11.38 13.28
CA TRP A 228 -0.58 -11.66 13.20
C TRP A 228 -0.20 -12.82 14.13
N MET A 229 0.59 -13.77 13.63
CA MET A 229 1.12 -14.87 14.41
C MET A 229 2.65 -14.81 14.44
N ASP A 230 3.23 -14.97 15.62
CA ASP A 230 4.68 -15.07 15.76
C ASP A 230 5.18 -16.51 15.51
N ARG A 231 6.50 -16.70 15.48
CA ARG A 231 7.14 -18.01 15.28
C ARG A 231 6.88 -19.00 16.44
N ILE A 232 6.38 -18.52 17.58
CA ILE A 232 6.08 -19.28 18.79
C ILE A 232 4.56 -19.54 18.88
N ASN A 233 3.81 -19.29 17.80
CA ASN A 233 2.34 -19.41 17.72
C ASN A 233 1.55 -18.49 18.66
N ARG A 234 2.17 -17.42 19.19
CA ARG A 234 1.40 -16.34 19.83
C ARG A 234 0.65 -15.59 18.76
N THR A 235 -0.63 -15.38 19.00
CA THR A 235 -1.51 -14.71 18.04
C THR A 235 -1.97 -13.39 18.59
N VAL A 236 -1.70 -12.33 17.86
CA VAL A 236 -2.11 -10.97 18.17
C VAL A 236 -3.11 -10.51 17.13
N ILE A 237 -4.21 -9.94 17.58
CA ILE A 237 -5.23 -9.35 16.72
C ILE A 237 -5.14 -7.82 16.85
N ASN A 238 -4.90 -7.15 15.74
CA ASN A 238 -4.92 -5.71 15.62
C ASN A 238 -6.27 -5.26 15.04
N PHE A 239 -6.88 -4.27 15.68
CA PHE A 239 -8.09 -3.63 15.19
C PHE A 239 -7.76 -2.26 14.62
N PHE A 240 -8.19 -2.03 13.39
CA PHE A 240 -8.13 -0.73 12.74
C PHE A 240 -9.54 -0.26 12.39
N VAL A 241 -9.76 1.05 12.35
CA VAL A 241 -11.01 1.65 11.90
C VAL A 241 -10.70 2.55 10.72
N TYR A 242 -11.24 2.22 9.57
CA TYR A 242 -11.10 2.97 8.33
C TYR A 242 -12.31 3.88 8.11
N CYS A 243 -12.06 5.10 7.65
CA CYS A 243 -13.05 6.02 7.09
C CYS A 243 -12.42 6.77 5.90
N PRO A 244 -13.19 7.48 5.07
CA PRO A 244 -12.65 8.23 3.94
C PRO A 244 -11.60 9.30 4.31
N LYS A 245 -11.53 9.73 5.58
CA LYS A 245 -10.49 10.64 6.09
C LYS A 245 -9.18 9.94 6.47
N GLY A 246 -9.18 8.62 6.62
CA GLY A 246 -8.00 7.83 6.94
C GLY A 246 -8.28 6.63 7.85
N THR A 247 -7.22 5.85 8.10
CA THR A 247 -7.23 4.68 8.98
C THR A 247 -6.69 5.02 10.36
N MET A 248 -7.39 4.56 11.39
CA MET A 248 -7.02 4.70 12.79
C MET A 248 -6.69 3.34 13.38
N PHE A 249 -5.55 3.20 14.07
CA PHE A 249 -5.31 2.04 14.93
C PHE A 249 -6.16 2.17 16.20
N LEU A 250 -6.97 1.15 16.49
CA LEU A 250 -7.86 1.15 17.66
C LEU A 250 -7.17 0.49 18.85
N LYS A 251 -6.86 -0.80 18.75
CA LYS A 251 -6.18 -1.56 19.80
C LYS A 251 -5.58 -2.86 19.26
N SER A 252 -4.69 -3.45 20.04
CA SER A 252 -4.10 -4.76 19.82
C SER A 252 -4.42 -5.66 21.00
N VAL A 253 -4.77 -6.92 20.73
CA VAL A 253 -5.18 -7.89 21.75
C VAL A 253 -4.42 -9.19 21.53
N ASP A 254 -3.79 -9.71 22.59
CA ASP A 254 -3.29 -11.08 22.60
C ASP A 254 -4.48 -12.03 22.61
N ALA A 255 -4.63 -12.79 21.53
CA ALA A 255 -5.75 -13.69 21.30
C ALA A 255 -5.31 -15.15 21.25
N THR A 256 -4.08 -15.46 21.70
CA THR A 256 -3.47 -16.79 21.59
C THR A 256 -4.41 -17.91 22.06
N ASP A 257 -5.08 -17.71 23.19
CA ASP A 257 -5.98 -18.71 23.80
C ASP A 257 -7.38 -18.79 23.16
N ILE A 258 -7.81 -17.77 22.42
CA ILE A 258 -9.18 -17.66 21.89
C ILE A 258 -9.28 -17.82 20.37
N THR A 259 -8.15 -17.81 19.65
CA THR A 259 -8.14 -17.81 18.17
C THR A 259 -8.86 -18.95 17.49
N LYS A 260 -8.95 -20.11 18.15
CA LYS A 260 -9.66 -21.28 17.63
C LYS A 260 -11.13 -21.31 18.07
N SER A 261 -11.47 -20.57 19.13
CA SER A 261 -12.82 -20.51 19.69
C SER A 261 -13.65 -19.44 19.01
N THR A 262 -14.68 -19.88 18.28
CA THR A 262 -15.66 -18.98 17.65
C THR A 262 -16.32 -18.06 18.68
N GLU A 263 -16.66 -18.58 19.87
CA GLU A 263 -17.29 -17.79 20.95
C GLU A 263 -16.33 -16.76 21.53
N GLY A 264 -15.06 -17.14 21.73
CA GLY A 264 -14.04 -16.22 22.22
C GLY A 264 -13.79 -15.05 21.26
N LEU A 265 -13.68 -15.34 19.97
CA LEU A 265 -13.57 -14.33 18.91
C LEU A 265 -14.82 -13.46 18.81
N PHE A 266 -16.01 -14.06 18.89
CA PHE A 266 -17.28 -13.33 18.86
C PHE A 266 -17.36 -12.33 20.01
N ASN A 267 -17.05 -12.73 21.24
CA ASN A 267 -17.07 -11.82 22.41
C ASN A 267 -16.05 -10.67 22.25
N LEU A 268 -14.87 -10.95 21.69
CA LEU A 268 -13.88 -9.93 21.40
C LEU A 268 -14.38 -8.95 20.33
N PHE A 269 -14.95 -9.44 19.23
CA PHE A 269 -15.49 -8.60 18.16
C PHE A 269 -16.69 -7.78 18.64
N ASP A 270 -17.54 -8.36 19.47
CA ASP A 270 -18.68 -7.68 20.09
C ASP A 270 -18.22 -6.49 20.94
N SER A 271 -17.17 -6.67 21.75
CA SER A 271 -16.57 -5.57 22.51
C SER A 271 -16.08 -4.44 21.61
N VAL A 272 -15.49 -4.76 20.46
CA VAL A 272 -15.03 -3.76 19.49
C VAL A 272 -16.19 -3.04 18.83
N VAL A 273 -17.25 -3.76 18.45
CA VAL A 273 -18.46 -3.17 17.87
C VAL A 273 -19.14 -2.22 18.85
N GLN A 274 -19.21 -2.59 20.13
CA GLN A 274 -19.75 -1.72 21.17
C GLN A 274 -18.90 -0.46 21.39
N GLU A 275 -17.57 -0.58 21.32
CA GLU A 275 -16.64 0.54 21.47
C GLU A 275 -16.73 1.54 20.30
N VAL A 276 -16.90 1.05 19.07
CA VAL A 276 -17.01 1.90 17.86
C VAL A 276 -18.43 2.44 17.66
N GLY A 277 -19.44 1.63 17.97
CA GLY A 277 -20.85 1.93 17.79
C GLY A 277 -21.46 1.19 16.59
N PRO A 278 -22.44 0.28 16.79
CA PRO A 278 -22.94 -0.59 15.72
C PRO A 278 -23.62 0.16 14.57
N LYS A 279 -24.25 1.31 14.84
CA LYS A 279 -24.92 2.13 13.81
C LYS A 279 -23.94 2.87 12.89
N ILE A 280 -22.70 3.02 13.32
CA ILE A 280 -21.66 3.78 12.61
C ILE A 280 -20.84 2.85 11.70
N ILE A 281 -20.81 1.56 12.03
CA ILE A 281 -20.10 0.56 11.24
C ILE A 281 -20.90 0.29 9.97
N VAL A 282 -20.24 0.30 8.83
CA VAL A 282 -20.79 -0.13 7.53
C VAL A 282 -20.33 -1.55 7.22
N ASN A 283 -19.06 -1.85 7.54
CA ASN A 283 -18.45 -3.13 7.26
C ASN A 283 -17.50 -3.56 8.39
N PHE A 284 -17.56 -4.84 8.75
CA PHE A 284 -16.64 -5.50 9.67
C PHE A 284 -15.85 -6.55 8.88
N VAL A 285 -14.55 -6.32 8.69
CA VAL A 285 -13.68 -7.12 7.82
C VAL A 285 -12.85 -8.08 8.66
N THR A 286 -13.01 -9.38 8.43
CA THR A 286 -12.31 -10.45 9.16
C THR A 286 -11.41 -11.30 8.28
N ASP A 287 -10.62 -12.15 8.93
CA ASP A 287 -9.78 -13.16 8.29
C ASP A 287 -10.62 -14.27 7.63
N THR A 288 -10.09 -14.95 6.61
CA THR A 288 -10.75 -16.06 5.91
C THR A 288 -10.80 -17.36 6.71
N SER A 289 -10.19 -17.41 7.90
CA SER A 289 -10.17 -18.61 8.72
C SER A 289 -11.58 -18.98 9.25
N PRO A 290 -11.90 -20.29 9.37
CA PRO A 290 -13.25 -20.74 9.69
C PRO A 290 -13.85 -20.16 10.99
N SER A 291 -13.05 -20.08 12.07
CA SER A 291 -13.50 -19.54 13.35
C SER A 291 -13.82 -18.04 13.27
N TYR A 292 -13.04 -17.27 12.49
CA TYR A 292 -13.26 -15.83 12.30
C TYR A 292 -14.49 -15.58 11.43
N LYS A 293 -14.67 -16.36 10.37
CA LYS A 293 -15.87 -16.32 9.53
C LYS A 293 -17.12 -16.65 10.34
N ALA A 294 -17.07 -17.69 11.18
CA ALA A 294 -18.18 -18.06 12.04
C ALA A 294 -18.51 -16.94 13.07
N ALA A 295 -17.49 -16.37 13.71
CA ALA A 295 -17.67 -15.25 14.64
C ALA A 295 -18.25 -14.01 13.95
N GLY A 296 -17.78 -13.70 12.74
CA GLY A 296 -18.31 -12.62 11.92
C GLY A 296 -19.77 -12.81 11.50
N LYS A 297 -20.17 -14.04 11.17
CA LYS A 297 -21.58 -14.37 10.89
C LYS A 297 -22.47 -14.16 12.11
N LEU A 298 -22.05 -14.64 13.29
CA LEU A 298 -22.78 -14.41 14.55
C LEU A 298 -22.92 -12.90 14.85
N LEU A 299 -21.89 -12.12 14.54
CA LEU A 299 -21.89 -10.67 14.71
C LEU A 299 -22.90 -9.98 13.77
N ALA A 300 -22.92 -10.38 12.49
CA ALA A 300 -23.89 -9.89 11.52
C ALA A 300 -25.33 -10.24 11.92
N ASP A 301 -25.56 -11.47 12.39
CA ASP A 301 -26.88 -11.94 12.84
C ASP A 301 -27.37 -11.20 14.08
N LYS A 302 -26.46 -10.85 15.01
CA LYS A 302 -26.77 -10.09 16.22
C LYS A 302 -27.21 -8.66 15.93
N TYR A 303 -26.48 -7.96 15.07
CA TYR A 303 -26.65 -6.51 14.90
C TYR A 303 -27.51 -6.11 13.70
N LYS A 304 -27.47 -6.86 12.59
CA LYS A 304 -28.24 -6.63 11.35
C LYS A 304 -28.21 -5.21 10.77
N THR A 305 -27.22 -4.41 11.17
CA THR A 305 -27.08 -2.98 10.84
C THR A 305 -25.83 -2.69 10.00
N PHE A 306 -25.00 -3.70 9.81
CA PHE A 306 -23.76 -3.62 9.05
C PHE A 306 -23.44 -4.98 8.45
N PHE A 307 -22.51 -4.98 7.49
CA PHE A 307 -22.04 -6.20 6.84
C PHE A 307 -20.83 -6.77 7.56
N CYS A 308 -20.73 -8.09 7.64
CA CYS A 308 -19.46 -8.75 7.91
C CYS A 308 -18.92 -9.34 6.61
N SER A 309 -17.70 -8.99 6.24
CA SER A 309 -17.02 -9.50 5.04
C SER A 309 -15.64 -10.03 5.40
N THR A 310 -15.07 -10.82 4.50
CA THR A 310 -13.69 -11.31 4.62
C THR A 310 -12.72 -10.37 3.93
N CYS A 311 -11.45 -10.43 4.29
CA CYS A 311 -10.40 -9.66 3.66
C CYS A 311 -10.19 -10.07 2.19
N GLY A 312 -10.39 -9.14 1.25
CA GLY A 312 -10.24 -9.41 -0.18
C GLY A 312 -8.85 -9.89 -0.59
N VAL A 313 -7.79 -9.34 0.02
CA VAL A 313 -6.40 -9.79 -0.20
C VAL A 313 -6.25 -11.27 0.12
N GLN A 314 -6.84 -11.73 1.21
CA GLN A 314 -6.80 -13.14 1.62
C GLN A 314 -7.70 -14.02 0.76
N CYS A 315 -8.83 -13.50 0.26
CA CYS A 315 -9.66 -14.23 -0.69
C CYS A 315 -8.95 -14.48 -2.02
N ILE A 316 -8.22 -13.50 -2.55
CA ILE A 316 -7.41 -13.69 -3.75
C ILE A 316 -6.27 -14.69 -3.47
N ASP A 317 -5.63 -14.61 -2.31
CA ASP A 317 -4.61 -15.60 -1.92
C ASP A 317 -5.19 -17.02 -1.81
N LEU A 318 -6.42 -17.15 -1.31
CA LEU A 318 -7.14 -18.43 -1.26
C LEU A 318 -7.48 -18.95 -2.66
N MET A 319 -7.86 -18.09 -3.62
CA MET A 319 -8.02 -18.50 -5.02
C MET A 319 -6.71 -19.05 -5.58
N LEU A 320 -5.59 -18.35 -5.36
CA LEU A 320 -4.27 -18.80 -5.77
C LEU A 320 -3.86 -20.11 -5.08
N GLU A 321 -4.20 -20.27 -3.80
CA GLU A 321 -4.01 -21.52 -3.07
C GLU A 321 -4.76 -22.68 -3.74
N GLU A 322 -6.05 -22.55 -3.99
CA GLU A 322 -6.85 -23.60 -4.61
C GLU A 322 -6.37 -23.93 -6.03
N ILE A 323 -5.97 -22.92 -6.80
CA ILE A 323 -5.33 -23.12 -8.12
C ILE A 323 -4.04 -23.91 -7.98
N SER A 324 -3.22 -23.62 -6.95
CA SER A 324 -1.96 -24.32 -6.70
C SER A 324 -2.13 -25.81 -6.36
N LYS A 325 -3.33 -26.24 -5.98
CA LYS A 325 -3.65 -27.63 -5.63
C LYS A 325 -3.93 -28.50 -6.86
N LYS A 326 -4.20 -27.92 -8.03
CA LYS A 326 -4.34 -28.69 -9.29
C LYS A 326 -3.01 -29.38 -9.63
N ASP A 327 -3.06 -30.66 -10.01
CA ASP A 327 -1.86 -31.48 -10.19
C ASP A 327 -0.84 -30.86 -11.15
N GLU A 328 -1.30 -30.34 -12.28
CA GLU A 328 -0.47 -29.66 -13.28
C GLU A 328 0.26 -28.42 -12.71
N VAL A 329 -0.43 -27.58 -11.94
CA VAL A 329 0.15 -26.38 -11.31
C VAL A 329 1.07 -26.79 -10.17
N LYS A 330 0.65 -27.76 -9.35
CA LYS A 330 1.39 -28.27 -8.21
C LYS A 330 2.75 -28.83 -8.63
N GLU A 331 2.81 -29.56 -9.74
CA GLU A 331 4.05 -30.08 -10.29
C GLU A 331 5.01 -28.96 -10.72
N VAL A 332 4.50 -27.95 -11.45
CA VAL A 332 5.27 -26.77 -11.86
C VAL A 332 5.85 -26.04 -10.66
N LEU A 333 5.02 -25.77 -9.65
CA LEU A 333 5.45 -25.08 -8.44
C LEU A 333 6.48 -25.89 -7.65
N ALA A 334 6.36 -27.22 -7.64
CA ALA A 334 7.37 -28.10 -7.03
C ALA A 334 8.71 -28.03 -7.77
N LYS A 335 8.71 -28.07 -9.11
CA LYS A 335 9.91 -27.90 -9.94
C LYS A 335 10.54 -26.52 -9.75
N ALA A 336 9.76 -25.45 -9.82
CA ALA A 336 10.21 -24.07 -9.57
C ALA A 336 10.83 -23.92 -8.18
N LYS A 337 10.24 -24.53 -7.15
CA LYS A 337 10.78 -24.55 -5.79
C LYS A 337 12.11 -25.29 -5.66
N LYS A 338 12.33 -26.35 -6.44
CA LYS A 338 13.63 -27.04 -6.50
C LYS A 338 14.70 -26.13 -7.10
N VAL A 339 14.38 -25.44 -8.20
CA VAL A 339 15.27 -24.48 -8.86
C VAL A 339 15.67 -23.37 -7.87
N THR A 340 14.70 -22.74 -7.21
CA THR A 340 15.00 -21.65 -6.26
C THR A 340 15.80 -22.15 -5.07
N ARG A 341 15.39 -23.24 -4.40
CA ARG A 341 16.15 -23.81 -3.28
C ARG A 341 17.61 -24.12 -3.66
N PHE A 342 17.84 -24.70 -4.83
CA PHE A 342 19.20 -24.99 -5.27
C PHE A 342 20.03 -23.72 -5.46
N ILE A 343 19.47 -22.67 -6.06
CA ILE A 343 20.19 -21.42 -6.30
C ILE A 343 20.52 -20.71 -4.98
N TYR A 344 19.53 -20.51 -4.10
CA TYR A 344 19.72 -19.72 -2.87
C TYR A 344 20.49 -20.46 -1.79
N ASN A 345 20.40 -21.80 -1.70
CA ASN A 345 21.18 -22.57 -0.72
C ASN A 345 22.66 -22.69 -1.10
N ASN A 346 23.08 -22.22 -2.28
CA ASN A 346 24.46 -22.30 -2.75
C ASN A 346 24.99 -20.91 -3.09
N ALA A 347 25.74 -20.29 -2.18
CA ALA A 347 26.28 -18.93 -2.35
C ALA A 347 27.04 -18.71 -3.68
N ARG A 348 27.76 -19.73 -4.17
CA ARG A 348 28.45 -19.65 -5.48
C ARG A 348 27.47 -19.64 -6.67
N VAL A 349 26.40 -20.42 -6.60
CA VAL A 349 25.36 -20.47 -7.63
C VAL A 349 24.53 -19.19 -7.60
N LEU A 350 24.18 -18.71 -6.41
CA LEU A 350 23.50 -17.43 -6.21
C LEU A 350 24.31 -16.27 -6.79
N ASN A 351 25.61 -16.21 -6.50
CA ASN A 351 26.50 -15.19 -7.07
C ASN A 351 26.60 -15.29 -8.61
N LEU A 352 26.61 -16.50 -9.16
CA LEU A 352 26.59 -16.70 -10.60
C LEU A 352 25.28 -16.21 -11.22
N MET A 353 24.14 -16.51 -10.58
CA MET A 353 22.81 -16.04 -10.97
C MET A 353 22.77 -14.51 -10.99
N ARG A 354 23.14 -13.86 -9.88
CA ARG A 354 23.18 -12.39 -9.78
C ARG A 354 24.08 -11.75 -10.85
N LYS A 355 25.23 -12.35 -11.17
CA LYS A 355 26.09 -11.87 -12.27
C LYS A 355 25.41 -11.96 -13.63
N LYS A 356 24.65 -13.03 -13.88
CA LYS A 356 23.94 -13.24 -15.15
C LYS A 356 22.68 -12.39 -15.27
N THR A 357 21.97 -12.16 -14.16
CA THR A 357 20.70 -11.41 -14.15
C THR A 357 20.88 -9.91 -13.98
N GLY A 358 22.10 -9.42 -13.76
CA GLY A 358 22.40 -8.02 -13.50
C GLY A 358 22.01 -7.57 -12.10
N GLY A 359 22.08 -8.46 -11.12
CA GLY A 359 21.69 -8.22 -9.72
C GLY A 359 20.20 -8.44 -9.43
N ARG A 360 19.39 -8.76 -10.44
CA ARG A 360 17.96 -9.07 -10.24
C ARG A 360 17.80 -10.38 -9.48
N ASP A 361 16.93 -10.36 -8.49
CA ASP A 361 16.60 -11.53 -7.69
C ASP A 361 15.46 -12.35 -8.31
N ILE A 362 15.39 -13.63 -7.95
CA ILE A 362 14.31 -14.53 -8.42
C ILE A 362 13.11 -14.49 -7.47
N ILE A 363 13.36 -14.42 -6.16
CA ILE A 363 12.30 -14.47 -5.15
C ILE A 363 11.64 -13.10 -5.13
N GLN A 364 10.35 -13.08 -5.40
CA GLN A 364 9.54 -11.88 -5.28
C GLN A 364 8.56 -12.05 -4.12
N LEU A 365 8.80 -11.29 -3.06
CA LEU A 365 7.95 -11.31 -1.87
C LEU A 365 6.70 -10.46 -2.11
N SER A 366 5.57 -10.97 -1.62
CA SER A 366 4.29 -10.27 -1.50
C SER A 366 3.79 -10.36 -0.06
N ARG A 367 2.73 -9.62 0.26
CA ARG A 367 2.06 -9.67 1.58
C ARG A 367 1.51 -11.07 1.87
N THR A 368 1.13 -11.80 0.83
CA THR A 368 0.53 -13.12 0.95
C THR A 368 1.44 -14.21 0.39
N ARG A 369 1.25 -15.42 0.90
CA ARG A 369 2.15 -16.54 0.65
C ARG A 369 2.01 -17.04 -0.78
N PHE A 370 0.79 -17.26 -1.26
CA PHE A 370 0.58 -17.81 -2.60
C PHE A 370 0.85 -16.77 -3.68
N ALA A 371 0.56 -15.49 -3.43
CA ALA A 371 1.02 -14.43 -4.32
C ALA A 371 2.55 -14.41 -4.45
N SER A 372 3.29 -14.57 -3.36
CA SER A 372 4.77 -14.67 -3.41
C SER A 372 5.25 -15.84 -4.26
N ILE A 373 4.56 -16.99 -4.18
CA ILE A 373 4.87 -18.19 -4.98
C ILE A 373 4.68 -17.92 -6.48
N PHE A 374 3.54 -17.36 -6.88
CA PHE A 374 3.24 -17.10 -8.29
C PHE A 374 4.05 -15.92 -8.86
N LEU A 375 4.34 -14.90 -8.06
CA LEU A 375 5.26 -13.82 -8.47
C LEU A 375 6.67 -14.37 -8.68
N THR A 376 7.16 -15.22 -7.77
CA THR A 376 8.46 -15.90 -7.95
C THR A 376 8.46 -16.75 -9.22
N LEU A 377 7.38 -17.47 -9.53
CA LEU A 377 7.24 -18.21 -10.80
C LEU A 377 7.29 -17.27 -12.01
N GLN A 378 6.61 -16.13 -11.95
CA GLN A 378 6.65 -15.10 -13.00
C GLN A 378 8.07 -14.57 -13.21
N THR A 379 8.83 -14.35 -12.15
CA THR A 379 10.22 -13.92 -12.22
C THR A 379 11.11 -14.99 -12.84
N ILE A 380 10.91 -16.28 -12.50
CA ILE A 380 11.62 -17.40 -13.14
C ILE A 380 11.41 -17.40 -14.65
N VAL A 381 10.15 -17.27 -15.11
CA VAL A 381 9.83 -17.21 -16.54
C VAL A 381 10.44 -15.98 -17.21
N THR A 382 10.35 -14.81 -16.57
CA THR A 382 10.97 -13.57 -17.08
C THR A 382 12.49 -13.68 -17.20
N LEU A 383 13.12 -14.47 -16.32
CA LEU A 383 14.56 -14.69 -16.30
C LEU A 383 14.99 -15.94 -17.09
N LYS A 384 14.07 -16.65 -17.79
CA LYS A 384 14.34 -17.89 -18.54
C LYS A 384 15.67 -17.85 -19.30
N GLY A 385 15.84 -16.88 -20.20
CA GLY A 385 17.06 -16.78 -21.02
C GLY A 385 18.34 -16.56 -20.20
N HIS A 386 18.27 -15.85 -19.07
CA HIS A 386 19.43 -15.65 -18.19
C HIS A 386 19.77 -16.93 -17.41
N LEU A 387 18.74 -17.68 -16.99
CA LEU A 387 18.90 -18.96 -16.31
C LEU A 387 19.47 -20.01 -17.28
N GLU A 388 18.93 -20.14 -18.49
CA GLU A 388 19.48 -21.03 -19.52
C GLU A 388 20.95 -20.71 -19.83
N GLN A 389 21.29 -19.42 -19.99
CA GLN A 389 22.68 -18.98 -20.17
C GLN A 389 23.59 -19.25 -18.96
N MET A 390 23.03 -19.27 -17.75
CA MET A 390 23.78 -19.60 -16.55
C MET A 390 24.23 -21.06 -16.59
N PHE A 391 23.29 -21.99 -16.86
CA PHE A 391 23.54 -23.43 -16.87
C PHE A 391 24.29 -23.93 -18.12
N THR A 392 24.46 -23.08 -19.14
CA THR A 392 25.30 -23.36 -20.31
C THR A 392 26.65 -22.63 -20.27
N SER A 393 26.91 -21.85 -19.22
CA SER A 393 28.15 -21.06 -19.12
C SER A 393 29.39 -21.90 -18.82
N ASN A 394 30.55 -21.48 -19.33
CA ASN A 394 31.84 -22.09 -18.98
C ASN A 394 32.08 -22.14 -17.46
N SER A 395 31.67 -21.09 -16.75
CA SER A 395 31.72 -21.02 -15.28
C SER A 395 30.89 -22.11 -14.59
N TRP A 396 29.74 -22.46 -15.16
CA TRP A 396 28.93 -23.57 -14.67
C TRP A 396 29.55 -24.92 -15.04
N MET A 397 29.97 -25.10 -16.29
CA MET A 397 30.56 -26.35 -16.79
C MET A 397 31.84 -26.76 -16.04
N GLN A 398 32.62 -25.78 -15.58
CA GLN A 398 33.82 -26.01 -14.77
C GLN A 398 33.53 -26.20 -13.27
N SER A 399 32.27 -26.03 -12.84
CA SER A 399 31.89 -26.12 -11.43
C SER A 399 31.66 -27.56 -10.99
N SER A 400 31.85 -27.83 -9.70
CA SER A 400 31.53 -29.13 -9.07
C SER A 400 30.03 -29.43 -9.05
N PHE A 401 29.19 -28.41 -9.22
CA PHE A 401 27.73 -28.53 -9.16
C PHE A 401 27.14 -29.31 -10.35
N THR A 402 27.87 -29.37 -11.48
CA THR A 402 27.48 -30.16 -12.66
C THR A 402 27.42 -31.66 -12.40
N LYS A 403 28.15 -32.14 -11.38
CA LYS A 403 28.20 -33.56 -11.00
C LYS A 403 27.28 -33.86 -9.81
N GLN A 404 26.71 -32.84 -9.18
CA GLN A 404 25.81 -33.02 -8.05
C GLN A 404 24.42 -33.38 -8.56
N ARG A 405 23.79 -34.40 -7.96
CA ARG A 405 22.43 -34.83 -8.33
C ARG A 405 21.42 -33.67 -8.40
N ALA A 406 21.45 -32.77 -7.40
CA ALA A 406 20.58 -31.60 -7.37
C ALA A 406 20.86 -30.60 -8.51
N GLY A 407 22.13 -30.44 -8.90
CA GLY A 407 22.51 -29.55 -10.01
C GLY A 407 22.12 -30.13 -11.37
N ILE A 408 22.23 -31.44 -11.55
CA ILE A 408 21.78 -32.17 -12.75
C ILE A 408 20.25 -32.04 -12.90
N GLU A 409 19.51 -32.35 -11.83
CA GLU A 409 18.05 -32.27 -11.83
C GLU A 409 17.54 -30.85 -12.16
N VAL A 410 18.17 -29.81 -11.59
CA VAL A 410 17.80 -28.42 -11.89
C VAL A 410 18.15 -28.04 -13.33
N ALA A 411 19.28 -28.51 -13.86
CA ALA A 411 19.62 -28.29 -15.27
C ALA A 411 18.62 -28.97 -16.20
N GLU A 412 18.17 -30.19 -15.90
CA GLU A 412 17.14 -30.91 -16.65
C GLU A 412 15.81 -30.15 -16.66
N ILE A 413 15.36 -29.65 -15.50
CA ILE A 413 14.14 -28.82 -15.38
C ILE A 413 14.23 -27.58 -16.28
N LEU A 414 15.38 -26.90 -16.32
CA LEU A 414 15.52 -25.63 -17.06
C LEU A 414 15.65 -25.82 -18.57
N VAL A 415 16.04 -27.00 -19.05
CA VAL A 415 16.09 -27.33 -20.48
C VAL A 415 14.75 -27.91 -20.98
N ASP A 416 13.93 -28.44 -20.07
CA ASP A 416 12.61 -29.00 -20.36
C ASP A 416 11.62 -27.94 -20.89
N GLN A 417 11.24 -28.05 -22.17
CA GLN A 417 10.26 -27.14 -22.78
C GLN A 417 8.84 -27.36 -22.24
N LEU A 418 8.51 -28.56 -21.77
CA LEU A 418 7.21 -28.83 -21.16
C LEU A 418 7.08 -28.07 -19.84
N PHE A 419 8.14 -28.05 -19.02
CA PHE A 419 8.17 -27.23 -17.80
C PHE A 419 7.86 -25.76 -18.09
N TRP A 420 8.49 -25.16 -19.10
CA TRP A 420 8.24 -23.76 -19.46
C TRP A 420 6.80 -23.53 -19.96
N SER A 421 6.29 -24.40 -20.82
CA SER A 421 4.90 -24.34 -21.29
C SER A 421 3.90 -24.42 -20.13
N MET A 422 4.14 -25.32 -19.17
CA MET A 422 3.30 -25.45 -17.98
C MET A 422 3.45 -24.24 -17.02
N CYS A 423 4.61 -23.58 -16.98
CA CYS A 423 4.75 -22.31 -16.25
C CYS A 423 3.87 -21.21 -16.87
N ASP A 424 3.91 -21.07 -18.20
CA ASP A 424 3.06 -20.10 -18.90
C ASP A 424 1.58 -20.40 -18.67
N HIS A 425 1.19 -21.68 -18.73
CA HIS A 425 -0.15 -22.15 -18.41
C HIS A 425 -0.61 -21.71 -17.01
N ALA A 426 0.18 -22.00 -15.97
CA ALA A 426 -0.14 -21.59 -14.60
C ALA A 426 -0.20 -20.06 -14.44
N LEU A 427 0.67 -19.33 -15.13
CA LEU A 427 0.72 -17.87 -15.07
C LEU A 427 -0.42 -17.19 -15.84
N ASN A 428 -0.97 -17.82 -16.89
CA ASN A 428 -2.15 -17.31 -17.60
C ASN A 428 -3.37 -17.19 -16.67
N VAL A 429 -3.47 -18.07 -15.67
CA VAL A 429 -4.51 -18.00 -14.64
C VAL A 429 -4.12 -17.06 -13.49
N ALA A 430 -2.87 -17.13 -13.02
CA ALA A 430 -2.45 -16.39 -11.83
C ALA A 430 -2.24 -14.89 -12.06
N LYS A 431 -1.71 -14.46 -13.22
CA LYS A 431 -1.40 -13.04 -13.50
C LYS A 431 -2.63 -12.11 -13.40
N PRO A 432 -3.81 -12.47 -13.94
CA PRO A 432 -5.01 -11.66 -13.74
C PRO A 432 -5.39 -11.50 -12.26
N LEU A 433 -5.30 -12.57 -11.46
CA LEU A 433 -5.57 -12.51 -10.02
C LEU A 433 -4.54 -11.67 -9.25
N LEU A 434 -3.26 -11.79 -9.60
CA LEU A 434 -2.20 -10.94 -9.04
C LEU A 434 -2.42 -9.46 -9.36
N SER A 435 -3.00 -9.15 -10.53
CA SER A 435 -3.35 -7.79 -10.91
C SER A 435 -4.49 -7.23 -10.06
N VAL A 436 -5.49 -8.07 -9.72
CA VAL A 436 -6.55 -7.71 -8.77
C VAL A 436 -5.99 -7.49 -7.38
N LEU A 437 -5.08 -8.37 -6.92
CA LEU A 437 -4.41 -8.21 -5.63
C LEU A 437 -3.63 -6.89 -5.57
N HIS A 438 -2.89 -6.56 -6.62
CA HIS A 438 -2.15 -5.30 -6.70
C HIS A 438 -3.06 -4.06 -6.63
N LEU A 439 -4.25 -4.12 -7.24
CA LEU A 439 -5.26 -3.07 -7.13
C LEU A 439 -5.74 -2.90 -5.67
N MET A 440 -5.91 -3.99 -4.93
CA MET A 440 -6.33 -3.96 -3.53
C MET A 440 -5.25 -3.46 -2.58
N ASP A 441 -3.98 -3.71 -2.89
CA ASP A 441 -2.83 -3.25 -2.11
C ASP A 441 -2.43 -1.79 -2.37
N CYS A 442 -3.06 -1.13 -3.34
CA CYS A 442 -2.77 0.26 -3.66
C CYS A 442 -3.30 1.21 -2.58
N GLU A 443 -2.41 1.85 -1.82
CA GLU A 443 -2.77 2.80 -0.75
C GLU A 443 -3.33 4.13 -1.28
N ASP A 444 -3.13 4.43 -2.56
CA ASP A 444 -3.49 5.73 -3.15
C ASP A 444 -5.00 5.89 -3.41
N ARG A 445 -5.77 4.78 -3.49
CA ARG A 445 -7.21 4.81 -3.83
C ARG A 445 -8.01 3.73 -3.11
N PRO A 446 -9.21 4.03 -2.58
CA PRO A 446 -10.13 3.01 -2.10
C PRO A 446 -10.44 1.97 -3.18
N SER A 447 -10.15 0.70 -2.88
CA SER A 447 -10.23 -0.41 -3.84
C SER A 447 -11.66 -0.95 -4.00
N MET A 448 -12.52 -0.79 -2.98
CA MET A 448 -13.84 -1.43 -2.89
C MET A 448 -14.72 -1.20 -4.14
N GLY A 449 -14.75 0.02 -4.67
CA GLY A 449 -15.52 0.40 -5.87
C GLY A 449 -15.00 -0.20 -7.18
N TYR A 450 -13.80 -0.76 -7.20
CA TYR A 450 -13.15 -1.31 -8.40
C TYR A 450 -12.98 -2.83 -8.37
N VAL A 451 -13.04 -3.45 -7.18
CA VAL A 451 -12.78 -4.89 -7.00
C VAL A 451 -13.69 -5.76 -7.88
N TYR A 452 -14.99 -5.47 -7.92
CA TYR A 452 -15.93 -6.27 -8.71
C TYR A 452 -15.60 -6.22 -10.21
N ASP A 453 -15.33 -5.01 -10.73
CA ASP A 453 -14.92 -4.80 -12.12
C ASP A 453 -13.61 -5.52 -12.44
N ALA A 454 -12.63 -5.40 -11.53
CA ALA A 454 -11.32 -6.02 -11.67
C ALA A 454 -11.41 -7.54 -11.71
N MET A 455 -12.30 -8.14 -10.92
CA MET A 455 -12.55 -9.58 -10.94
C MET A 455 -13.22 -10.05 -12.23
N GLU A 456 -14.21 -9.31 -12.75
CA GLU A 456 -14.83 -9.62 -14.04
C GLU A 456 -13.82 -9.49 -15.19
N LYS A 457 -12.97 -8.46 -15.16
CA LYS A 457 -11.85 -8.30 -16.10
C LYS A 457 -10.81 -9.42 -15.96
N ALA A 458 -10.55 -9.88 -14.74
CA ALA A 458 -9.62 -10.98 -14.50
C ALA A 458 -10.15 -12.27 -15.12
N LYS A 459 -11.43 -12.62 -14.92
CA LYS A 459 -12.06 -13.79 -15.55
C LYS A 459 -12.00 -13.71 -17.08
N LYS A 460 -12.33 -12.56 -17.67
CA LYS A 460 -12.23 -12.33 -19.12
C LYS A 460 -10.80 -12.48 -19.63
N SER A 461 -9.81 -11.99 -18.88
CA SER A 461 -8.39 -12.12 -19.23
C SER A 461 -7.91 -13.57 -19.19
N ILE A 462 -8.40 -14.36 -18.22
CA ILE A 462 -8.13 -15.79 -18.17
C ILE A 462 -8.71 -16.46 -19.42
N ILE A 463 -10.00 -16.26 -19.72
CA ILE A 463 -10.66 -16.84 -20.91
C ILE A 463 -9.87 -16.53 -22.19
N ALA A 464 -9.46 -15.27 -22.36
CA ALA A 464 -8.68 -14.83 -23.51
C ALA A 464 -7.28 -15.45 -23.57
N ALA A 465 -6.62 -15.68 -22.43
CA ALA A 465 -5.30 -16.31 -22.36
C ALA A 465 -5.30 -17.79 -22.76
N PHE A 466 -6.49 -18.40 -22.87
CA PHE A 466 -6.72 -19.77 -23.32
C PHE A 466 -7.40 -19.84 -24.68
N ASP A 467 -7.31 -18.78 -25.48
CA ASP A 467 -7.93 -18.70 -26.82
C ASP A 467 -9.44 -19.02 -26.82
N ASN A 468 -10.13 -18.78 -25.69
CA ASN A 468 -11.54 -19.12 -25.47
C ASN A 468 -11.85 -20.64 -25.48
N MET A 469 -10.85 -21.50 -25.29
CA MET A 469 -11.01 -22.95 -25.15
C MET A 469 -11.54 -23.34 -23.77
N GLU A 470 -12.83 -23.63 -23.68
CA GLU A 470 -13.51 -23.90 -22.40
C GLU A 470 -12.89 -25.07 -21.62
N SER A 471 -12.39 -26.11 -22.29
CA SER A 471 -11.74 -27.27 -21.65
C SER A 471 -10.59 -26.87 -20.74
N ASP A 472 -9.88 -25.79 -21.11
CA ASP A 472 -8.59 -25.46 -20.52
C ASP A 472 -8.77 -24.49 -19.34
N TYR A 473 -9.70 -23.54 -19.44
CA TYR A 473 -9.92 -22.55 -18.37
C TYR A 473 -11.11 -22.86 -17.44
N ALA A 474 -12.10 -23.66 -17.84
CA ALA A 474 -13.36 -23.77 -17.09
C ALA A 474 -13.16 -24.32 -15.68
N SER A 475 -12.21 -25.24 -15.49
CA SER A 475 -11.90 -25.78 -14.17
C SER A 475 -11.32 -24.72 -13.22
N TYR A 476 -10.56 -23.76 -13.75
CA TYR A 476 -10.01 -22.64 -12.98
C TYR A 476 -11.09 -21.60 -12.65
N LEU A 477 -11.96 -21.26 -13.60
CA LEU A 477 -13.06 -20.34 -13.33
C LEU A 477 -14.03 -20.89 -12.29
N LYS A 478 -14.27 -22.21 -12.26
CA LYS A 478 -15.07 -22.85 -11.20
C LYS A 478 -14.48 -22.62 -9.81
N ILE A 479 -13.16 -22.72 -9.66
CA ILE A 479 -12.46 -22.43 -8.40
C ILE A 479 -12.64 -20.95 -8.02
N ILE A 480 -12.39 -20.04 -8.97
CA ILE A 480 -12.50 -18.60 -8.76
C ILE A 480 -13.93 -18.21 -8.38
N ASP A 481 -14.93 -18.71 -9.11
CA ASP A 481 -16.35 -18.44 -8.85
C ASP A 481 -16.81 -19.03 -7.51
N HIS A 482 -16.29 -20.19 -7.12
CA HIS A 482 -16.60 -20.79 -5.83
C HIS A 482 -16.08 -19.91 -4.69
N VAL A 483 -14.79 -19.56 -4.70
CA VAL A 483 -14.20 -18.68 -3.66
C VAL A 483 -14.85 -17.30 -3.70
N TRP A 484 -15.12 -16.76 -4.88
CA TRP A 484 -15.82 -15.48 -5.02
C TRP A 484 -17.20 -15.51 -4.34
N LYS A 485 -18.02 -16.55 -4.59
CA LYS A 485 -19.38 -16.62 -4.03
C LYS A 485 -19.39 -16.96 -2.54
N GLU A 486 -18.56 -17.90 -2.11
CA GLU A 486 -18.62 -18.43 -0.75
C GLU A 486 -17.82 -17.62 0.26
N GLU A 487 -16.73 -16.97 -0.18
CA GLU A 487 -15.80 -16.29 0.71
C GLU A 487 -15.84 -14.77 0.56
N PHE A 488 -15.86 -14.24 -0.66
CA PHE A 488 -15.51 -12.84 -0.88
C PHE A 488 -16.69 -11.91 -1.19
N HIS A 489 -17.60 -12.34 -2.06
CA HIS A 489 -18.68 -11.52 -2.56
C HIS A 489 -19.65 -11.13 -1.45
N SER A 490 -20.00 -9.86 -1.41
CA SER A 490 -21.01 -9.31 -0.51
C SER A 490 -21.84 -8.27 -1.26
N PRO A 491 -23.05 -7.95 -0.77
CA PRO A 491 -23.86 -6.86 -1.32
C PRO A 491 -23.08 -5.54 -1.47
N LEU A 492 -22.15 -5.24 -0.55
CA LEU A 492 -21.30 -4.06 -0.61
C LEU A 492 -20.45 -4.00 -1.89
N HIS A 493 -19.88 -5.12 -2.34
CA HIS A 493 -19.10 -5.15 -3.58
C HIS A 493 -19.97 -4.85 -4.81
N ALA A 494 -21.20 -5.35 -4.82
CA ALA A 494 -22.17 -5.09 -5.89
C ALA A 494 -22.64 -3.62 -5.88
N ALA A 495 -22.99 -3.09 -4.71
CA ALA A 495 -23.39 -1.70 -4.55
C ALA A 495 -22.24 -0.74 -4.92
N ALA A 496 -21.02 -1.03 -4.47
CA ALA A 496 -19.84 -0.23 -4.80
C ALA A 496 -19.51 -0.24 -6.31
N TYR A 497 -19.70 -1.37 -6.99
CA TYR A 497 -19.57 -1.47 -8.45
C TYR A 497 -20.58 -0.56 -9.19
N HIS A 498 -21.83 -0.57 -8.74
CA HIS A 498 -22.90 0.24 -9.34
C HIS A 498 -22.74 1.74 -9.06
N LEU A 499 -22.37 2.10 -7.83
CA LEU A 499 -22.24 3.49 -7.38
C LEU A 499 -20.91 4.14 -7.78
N ASN A 500 -20.00 3.41 -8.42
CA ASN A 500 -18.75 3.96 -8.93
C ASN A 500 -18.96 4.59 -10.33
N PRO A 501 -18.91 5.93 -10.47
CA PRO A 501 -19.22 6.58 -11.74
C PRO A 501 -18.23 6.25 -12.86
N ALA A 502 -16.96 5.99 -12.52
CA ALA A 502 -15.92 5.60 -13.49
C ALA A 502 -16.23 4.24 -14.14
N VAL A 503 -16.96 3.40 -13.43
CA VAL A 503 -17.31 2.04 -13.85
C VAL A 503 -18.71 2.01 -14.45
N PHE A 504 -19.70 2.60 -13.77
CA PHE A 504 -21.11 2.60 -14.17
C PHE A 504 -21.34 3.24 -15.54
N TYR A 505 -20.76 4.42 -15.79
CA TYR A 505 -20.93 5.14 -17.06
C TYR A 505 -19.98 4.66 -18.16
N ASN A 506 -19.19 3.62 -17.90
CA ASN A 506 -18.34 3.01 -18.92
C ASN A 506 -19.21 2.19 -19.88
N ALA A 507 -18.92 2.24 -21.18
CA ALA A 507 -19.64 1.45 -22.18
C ALA A 507 -19.58 -0.07 -21.92
N ASN A 508 -18.56 -0.54 -21.20
CA ASN A 508 -18.38 -1.94 -20.85
C ASN A 508 -19.08 -2.36 -19.54
N PHE A 509 -19.84 -1.46 -18.91
CA PHE A 509 -20.59 -1.76 -17.69
C PHE A 509 -21.62 -2.86 -17.96
N SER A 510 -21.63 -3.87 -17.09
CA SER A 510 -22.61 -4.96 -17.15
C SER A 510 -23.55 -4.87 -15.97
N PHE A 511 -24.80 -4.49 -16.23
CA PHE A 511 -25.85 -4.52 -15.21
C PHE A 511 -26.49 -5.91 -15.17
N ASN A 512 -26.52 -6.52 -13.98
CA ASN A 512 -27.16 -7.83 -13.78
C ASN A 512 -28.00 -7.82 -12.49
N LYS A 513 -28.84 -8.86 -12.33
CA LYS A 513 -29.73 -8.99 -11.17
C LYS A 513 -28.97 -9.09 -9.83
N VAL A 514 -27.74 -9.59 -9.84
CA VAL A 514 -26.90 -9.68 -8.62
C VAL A 514 -26.50 -8.29 -8.16
N ILE A 515 -26.13 -7.41 -9.08
CA ILE A 515 -25.77 -6.01 -8.80
C ILE A 515 -26.98 -5.25 -8.27
N GLN A 516 -28.12 -5.37 -8.95
CA GLN A 516 -29.36 -4.72 -8.51
C GLN A 516 -29.77 -5.17 -7.10
N LYS A 517 -29.78 -6.49 -6.86
CA LYS A 517 -30.12 -7.04 -5.55
C LYS A 517 -29.12 -6.57 -4.48
N GLY A 518 -27.83 -6.63 -4.77
CA GLY A 518 -26.79 -6.19 -3.83
C GLY A 518 -26.92 -4.71 -3.43
N LEU A 519 -27.33 -3.85 -4.35
CA LEU A 519 -27.61 -2.44 -4.04
C LEU A 519 -28.81 -2.28 -3.09
N LEU A 520 -29.91 -3.00 -3.35
CA LEU A 520 -31.10 -2.97 -2.50
C LEU A 520 -30.82 -3.56 -1.12
N ASP A 521 -30.14 -4.71 -1.05
CA ASP A 521 -29.72 -5.34 0.21
C ASP A 521 -28.86 -4.38 1.04
N CYS A 522 -28.00 -3.56 0.42
CA CYS A 522 -27.22 -2.51 1.10
C CYS A 522 -28.10 -1.39 1.67
N ILE A 523 -29.07 -0.90 0.89
CA ILE A 523 -29.99 0.16 1.32
C ILE A 523 -30.82 -0.33 2.51
N GLU A 524 -31.36 -1.54 2.42
CA GLU A 524 -32.18 -2.14 3.48
C GLU A 524 -31.39 -2.39 4.78
N THR A 525 -30.11 -2.77 4.67
CA THR A 525 -29.26 -3.07 5.84
C THR A 525 -28.76 -1.80 6.53
N ILE A 526 -28.37 -0.78 5.75
CA ILE A 526 -27.72 0.43 6.29
C ILE A 526 -28.75 1.47 6.73
N GLU A 527 -29.85 1.63 6.01
CA GLU A 527 -30.88 2.63 6.31
C GLU A 527 -32.11 1.96 6.96
N PRO A 528 -32.36 2.13 8.27
CA PRO A 528 -33.51 1.51 8.93
C PRO A 528 -34.86 2.15 8.59
N SER A 529 -34.89 3.41 8.10
CA SER A 529 -36.14 4.11 7.80
C SER A 529 -36.69 3.74 6.43
N LEU A 530 -37.87 3.10 6.41
CA LEU A 530 -38.54 2.72 5.17
C LEU A 530 -38.82 3.93 4.24
N SER A 531 -39.16 5.10 4.81
CA SER A 531 -39.39 6.30 4.01
C SER A 531 -38.10 6.81 3.35
N ALA A 532 -36.97 6.72 4.05
CA ALA A 532 -35.66 7.04 3.50
C ALA A 532 -35.24 6.02 2.44
N GLN A 533 -35.43 4.72 2.67
CA GLN A 533 -35.16 3.67 1.68
C GLN A 533 -35.92 3.90 0.37
N VAL A 534 -37.22 4.21 0.43
CA VAL A 534 -38.03 4.53 -0.76
C VAL A 534 -37.49 5.77 -1.47
N THR A 535 -37.10 6.80 -0.71
CA THR A 535 -36.53 8.02 -1.27
C THR A 535 -35.20 7.74 -1.98
N ILE A 536 -34.27 7.04 -1.32
CA ILE A 536 -32.97 6.64 -1.88
C ILE A 536 -33.17 5.83 -3.15
N THR A 537 -34.07 4.83 -3.11
CA THR A 537 -34.35 3.95 -4.26
C THR A 537 -34.92 4.74 -5.44
N SER A 538 -35.79 5.72 -5.19
CA SER A 538 -36.28 6.58 -6.27
C SER A 538 -35.19 7.51 -6.83
N HIS A 539 -34.24 7.94 -5.99
CA HIS A 539 -33.09 8.77 -6.40
C HIS A 539 -32.05 8.02 -7.24
N ILE A 540 -31.98 6.68 -7.17
CA ILE A 540 -31.07 5.87 -8.00
C ILE A 540 -31.25 6.18 -9.49
N LYS A 541 -32.49 6.35 -9.96
CA LYS A 541 -32.77 6.67 -11.37
C LYS A 541 -32.13 7.99 -11.82
N PHE A 542 -32.07 9.00 -10.94
CA PHE A 542 -31.43 10.27 -11.27
C PHE A 542 -29.92 10.10 -11.46
N TYR A 543 -29.30 9.20 -10.70
CA TYR A 543 -27.91 8.82 -10.94
C TYR A 543 -27.79 8.04 -12.26
N GLU A 544 -28.57 6.98 -12.47
CA GLU A 544 -28.49 6.15 -13.68
C GLU A 544 -28.64 6.96 -14.98
N GLU A 545 -29.61 7.87 -15.01
CA GLU A 545 -29.91 8.72 -16.17
C GLU A 545 -29.11 10.03 -16.21
N ALA A 546 -28.22 10.26 -15.24
CA ALA A 546 -27.43 11.47 -15.09
C ALA A 546 -28.28 12.77 -15.08
N LEU A 547 -29.42 12.74 -14.38
CA LEU A 547 -30.34 13.87 -14.28
C LEU A 547 -29.91 14.86 -13.19
N GLY A 548 -30.37 16.10 -13.32
CA GLY A 548 -30.12 17.15 -12.33
C GLY A 548 -28.63 17.45 -12.16
N ASP A 549 -28.15 17.45 -10.92
CA ASP A 549 -26.74 17.75 -10.61
C ASP A 549 -25.75 16.69 -11.15
N PHE A 550 -26.19 15.44 -11.35
CA PHE A 550 -25.36 14.37 -11.92
C PHE A 550 -24.99 14.59 -13.39
N GLY A 551 -25.78 15.39 -14.13
CA GLY A 551 -25.55 15.72 -15.53
C GLY A 551 -24.72 16.99 -15.76
N ARG A 552 -24.32 17.69 -14.70
CA ARG A 552 -23.60 18.97 -14.84
C ARG A 552 -22.16 18.73 -15.32
N PRO A 553 -21.57 19.67 -16.08
CA PRO A 553 -20.23 19.49 -16.66
C PRO A 553 -19.15 19.08 -15.65
N VAL A 554 -19.23 19.61 -14.42
CA VAL A 554 -18.30 19.27 -13.33
C VAL A 554 -18.50 17.82 -12.86
N ALA A 555 -19.74 17.35 -12.73
CA ALA A 555 -20.04 15.97 -12.36
C ALA A 555 -19.60 14.99 -13.46
N LEU A 556 -19.85 15.33 -14.73
CA LEU A 556 -19.41 14.53 -15.88
C LEU A 556 -17.88 14.38 -15.92
N HIS A 557 -17.14 15.49 -15.77
CA HIS A 557 -15.68 15.45 -15.68
C HIS A 557 -15.19 14.75 -14.39
N GLY A 558 -15.99 14.84 -13.32
CA GLY A 558 -15.77 14.20 -12.03
C GLY A 558 -15.78 12.67 -12.10
N ARG A 559 -16.47 12.07 -13.09
CA ARG A 559 -16.65 10.61 -13.17
C ARG A 559 -15.34 9.84 -13.19
N GLU A 560 -14.32 10.37 -13.86
CA GLU A 560 -13.00 9.73 -14.00
C GLU A 560 -11.95 10.34 -13.06
N SER A 561 -12.18 11.57 -12.60
CA SER A 561 -11.20 12.34 -11.82
C SER A 561 -11.41 12.25 -10.31
N LEU A 562 -12.61 11.89 -9.84
CA LEU A 562 -12.91 11.66 -8.44
C LEU A 562 -12.84 10.17 -8.13
N VAL A 563 -12.11 9.83 -7.07
CA VAL A 563 -12.03 8.45 -6.58
C VAL A 563 -13.33 8.14 -5.82
N PRO A 564 -13.98 6.97 -6.04
CA PRO A 564 -15.11 6.54 -5.23
C PRO A 564 -14.69 6.48 -3.75
N GLY A 565 -15.56 7.02 -2.88
CA GLY A 565 -15.35 7.16 -1.44
C GLY A 565 -15.52 5.86 -0.67
#